data_AF-A0A1H3YYS1-F1
#
_entry.id   AF-A0A1H3YYS1-F1
#
_cell.length_a   1.000
_cell.length_b   1.000
_cell.length_c   1.000
_cell.angle_alpha   90.00
_cell.angle_beta   90.00
_cell.angle_gamma   90.00
#
_symmetry.space_group_name_H-M   'P 1'
#
loop_
_entity.id
_entity.type
_entity.pdbx_description
1 polymer ?
#
loop_
_entity_poly.entity_id
_entity_poly.type
_entity_poly.pdbx_seq_one_letter_code
_entity_poly.pdbx_strand_id
1 'polypeptide(L)'
;MTNRTGEITIDEVNVNDQIYMINKTYGYIAEHRNDDGEYWFIQFENIPEAFTQAIEVEQIEAMATDALETCIIVYLKLGKELP
;
A
#
# COMPACT_ATOMS: atom_id res chain seq x y z
N MET A 1 -3.47 -8.98 -20.13
CA MET A 1 -3.04 -8.50 -18.81
C MET A 1 -4.26 -8.52 -17.93
N THR A 2 -4.20 -9.24 -16.81
CA THR A 2 -5.30 -9.30 -15.84
C THR A 2 -4.93 -8.36 -14.72
N ASN A 3 -5.74 -7.32 -14.52
CA ASN A 3 -5.55 -6.38 -13.40
C ASN A 3 -6.53 -6.75 -12.28
N ARG A 4 -6.08 -6.54 -11.05
CA ARG A 4 -6.92 -6.60 -9.85
C ARG A 4 -6.91 -5.23 -9.20
N THR A 5 -8.02 -4.87 -8.59
CA THR A 5 -8.15 -3.65 -7.80
C THR A 5 -8.59 -4.03 -6.41
N GLY A 6 -8.14 -3.27 -5.42
CA GLY A 6 -8.56 -3.44 -4.03
C GLY A 6 -8.49 -2.13 -3.27
N GLU A 7 -9.02 -2.15 -2.05
CA GLU A 7 -9.07 -1.00 -1.17
C GLU A 7 -8.59 -1.44 0.22
N ILE A 8 -7.78 -0.61 0.87
CA ILE A 8 -7.32 -0.82 2.24
C ILE A 8 -7.70 0.38 3.08
N THR A 9 -8.37 0.11 4.20
CA THR A 9 -8.72 1.14 5.19
C THR A 9 -7.70 1.11 6.33
N ILE A 10 -7.11 2.27 6.60
CA ILE A 10 -6.22 2.50 7.73
C ILE A 10 -6.97 3.34 8.75
N ASP A 11 -7.38 2.72 9.85
CA ASP A 11 -8.08 3.41 10.95
C ASP A 11 -7.09 4.14 11.84
N GLU A 12 -6.01 3.45 12.23
CA GLU A 12 -4.95 3.99 13.09
C GLU A 12 -3.57 3.42 12.73
N VAL A 13 -2.52 4.18 13.05
CA VAL A 13 -1.12 3.74 12.92
C VAL A 13 -0.36 4.09 14.20
N ASN A 14 0.43 3.14 14.71
CA ASN A 14 1.32 3.36 15.84
C ASN A 14 2.71 3.76 15.33
N VAL A 15 3.19 4.93 15.75
CA VAL A 15 4.55 5.42 15.47
C VAL A 15 5.22 5.78 16.79
N ASN A 16 6.24 5.00 17.20
CA ASN A 16 7.03 5.23 18.40
C ASN A 16 6.17 5.45 19.67
N ASP A 17 5.25 4.53 19.95
CA ASP A 17 4.32 4.58 21.09
C ASP A 17 3.28 5.72 21.05
N GLN A 18 3.16 6.42 19.92
CA GLN A 18 2.10 7.39 19.65
C GLN A 18 1.12 6.85 18.60
N ILE A 19 -0.17 6.86 18.92
CA ILE A 19 -1.24 6.43 18.02
C ILE A 19 -1.73 7.63 17.20
N TYR A 20 -1.79 7.45 15.87
CA TYR A 20 -2.32 8.42 14.92
C TYR A 20 -3.62 7.88 14.34
N MET A 21 -4.73 8.60 14.52
CA MET A 21 -6.00 8.28 13.90
C MET A 21 -5.99 8.75 12.45
N ILE A 22 -6.13 7.82 11.50
CA ILE A 22 -6.07 8.10 10.07
C ILE A 22 -7.47 8.08 9.45
N ASN A 23 -8.27 7.05 9.71
CA ASN A 23 -9.62 6.84 9.17
C ASN A 23 -9.74 7.15 7.66
N LYS A 24 -8.82 6.62 6.85
CA LYS A 24 -8.81 6.81 5.39
C LYS A 24 -8.74 5.46 4.67
N THR A 25 -9.39 5.40 3.52
CA THR A 25 -9.36 4.26 2.59
C THR A 25 -8.55 4.61 1.35
N TYR A 26 -7.67 3.71 0.94
CA TYR A 26 -6.77 3.89 -0.19
C TYR A 26 -6.98 2.77 -1.21
N GLY A 27 -7.27 3.14 -2.45
CA GLY A 27 -7.38 2.22 -3.58
C GLY A 27 -6.02 1.86 -4.16
N TYR A 28 -5.84 0.60 -4.53
CA TYR A 28 -4.67 0.10 -5.23
C TYR A 28 -5.04 -0.67 -6.50
N ILE A 29 -4.11 -0.67 -7.45
CA ILE A 29 -4.13 -1.48 -8.66
C ILE A 29 -2.98 -2.49 -8.58
N ALA A 30 -3.30 -3.76 -8.82
CA ALA A 30 -2.35 -4.85 -8.94
C ALA A 30 -2.31 -5.36 -10.39
N GLU A 31 -1.17 -5.21 -11.03
CA GLU A 31 -0.92 -5.56 -12.43
C GLU A 31 -0.05 -6.81 -12.52
N HIS A 32 -0.50 -7.81 -13.26
CA HIS A 32 0.33 -8.98 -13.53
C HIS A 32 1.42 -8.65 -14.57
N ARG A 33 2.69 -8.80 -14.18
CA ARG A 33 3.88 -8.48 -14.99
C ARG A 33 4.76 -9.71 -15.18
N ASN A 34 5.53 -9.70 -16.28
CA ASN A 34 6.38 -10.80 -16.72
C ASN A 34 7.76 -10.34 -17.24
N ASP A 35 8.15 -9.10 -16.94
CA ASP A 35 9.40 -8.49 -17.36
C ASP A 35 10.62 -9.07 -16.63
N ASP A 36 10.53 -9.25 -15.31
CA ASP A 36 11.61 -9.79 -14.45
C ASP A 36 11.23 -11.09 -13.70
N GLY A 37 10.25 -11.83 -14.23
CA GLY A 37 9.63 -12.99 -13.59
C GLY A 37 8.11 -12.84 -13.53
N GLU A 38 7.39 -13.89 -13.14
CA GLU A 38 5.93 -13.82 -12.99
C GLU A 38 5.59 -13.27 -11.59
N TYR A 39 5.01 -12.06 -11.54
CA TYR A 39 4.63 -11.39 -10.30
C TYR A 39 3.49 -10.39 -10.52
N TRP A 40 2.92 -9.93 -9.42
CA TRP A 40 1.93 -8.86 -9.34
C TRP A 40 2.59 -7.59 -8.83
N PHE A 41 2.66 -6.56 -9.67
CA PHE A 41 3.06 -5.21 -9.26
C PHE A 41 1.88 -4.46 -8.67
N ILE A 42 2.03 -3.90 -7.48
CA ILE A 42 0.93 -3.29 -6.72
C ILE A 42 1.28 -1.82 -6.46
N GLN A 43 0.36 -0.90 -6.77
CA GLN A 43 0.55 0.53 -6.55
C GLN A 43 -0.75 1.21 -6.12
N PHE A 44 -0.65 2.15 -5.17
CA PHE A 44 -1.77 2.95 -4.72
C PHE A 44 -1.96 4.21 -5.58
N GLU A 45 -3.21 4.49 -5.98
CA GLU A 45 -3.52 5.57 -6.94
C GLU A 45 -3.19 6.97 -6.38
N ASN A 46 -3.47 7.18 -5.09
CA ASN A 46 -3.28 8.48 -4.42
C ASN A 46 -1.93 8.61 -3.71
N ILE A 47 -1.16 7.52 -3.60
CA ILE A 47 0.16 7.50 -2.96
C ILE A 47 1.12 6.71 -3.86
N PRO A 48 1.66 7.32 -4.93
CA PRO A 48 2.51 6.61 -5.88
C PRO A 48 3.78 6.03 -5.26
N GLU A 49 4.26 6.58 -4.14
CA GLU A 49 5.40 6.06 -3.37
C GLU A 49 5.06 4.80 -2.57
N ALA A 50 3.78 4.49 -2.37
CA ALA A 50 3.33 3.22 -1.81
C ALA A 50 3.15 2.22 -2.96
N PHE A 51 4.16 1.38 -3.15
CA PHE A 51 4.14 0.31 -4.13
C PHE A 51 4.91 -0.90 -3.61
N THR A 52 4.58 -2.07 -4.14
CA THR A 52 5.22 -3.34 -3.76
C THR A 52 4.96 -4.40 -4.83
N GLN A 53 5.39 -5.62 -4.57
CA GLN A 53 5.15 -6.77 -5.43
C GLN A 53 4.73 -8.00 -4.63
N ALA A 54 3.93 -8.86 -5.26
CA ALA A 54 3.54 -10.17 -4.74
C ALA A 54 3.80 -11.25 -5.80
N ILE A 55 4.22 -12.45 -5.38
CA ILE A 55 4.39 -13.57 -6.33
C ILE A 55 3.03 -14.20 -6.59
N GLU A 56 2.32 -14.52 -5.51
CA GLU A 56 1.02 -15.17 -5.56
C GLU A 56 -0.11 -14.14 -5.39
N VAL A 57 -1.27 -14.45 -5.98
CA VAL A 57 -2.45 -13.59 -5.92
C VAL A 57 -2.91 -13.36 -4.47
N GLU A 58 -2.84 -14.39 -3.65
CA GLU A 58 -3.29 -14.40 -2.25
C GLU A 58 -2.44 -13.47 -1.37
N GLN A 59 -1.24 -13.10 -1.82
CA GLN A 59 -0.33 -12.22 -1.09
C GLN A 59 -0.61 -10.73 -1.38
N ILE A 60 -1.37 -10.40 -2.42
CA ILE A 60 -1.54 -9.03 -2.90
C ILE A 60 -1.98 -8.09 -1.79
N GLU A 61 -3.06 -8.43 -1.07
CA GLU A 61 -3.61 -7.57 -0.02
C GLU A 61 -2.65 -7.40 1.15
N ALA A 62 -2.01 -8.50 1.59
CA ALA A 62 -1.04 -8.45 2.69
C ALA A 62 0.18 -7.57 2.35
N MET A 63 0.73 -7.71 1.14
CA MET A 63 1.85 -6.88 0.69
C MET A 63 1.43 -5.42 0.51
N ALA A 64 0.25 -5.17 -0.06
CA ALA A 64 -0.29 -3.84 -0.24
C ALA A 64 -0.45 -3.09 1.09
N THR A 65 -0.99 -3.77 2.11
CA THR A 65 -1.17 -3.20 3.46
C THR A 65 0.17 -2.82 4.08
N ASP A 66 1.17 -3.70 4.06
CA ASP A 66 2.50 -3.43 4.63
C ASP A 66 3.19 -2.23 3.95
N ALA A 67 3.09 -2.15 2.62
CA ALA A 67 3.64 -1.03 1.84
C ALA A 67 2.93 0.29 2.15
N LEU A 68 1.61 0.29 2.28
CA LEU A 68 0.81 1.46 2.61
C LEU A 68 1.12 1.96 4.03
N GLU A 69 1.11 1.08 5.03
CA GLU A 69 1.42 1.42 6.42
C GLU A 69 2.82 2.02 6.53
N THR A 70 3.81 1.38 5.89
CA THR A 70 5.19 1.91 5.85
C THR A 70 5.24 3.32 5.27
N CYS A 71 4.53 3.56 4.17
CA CYS A 71 4.48 4.88 3.54
C CYS A 71 3.83 5.92 4.47
N ILE A 72 2.69 5.60 5.07
CA ILE A 72 1.98 6.48 6.02
C ILE A 72 2.88 6.83 7.21
N ILE A 73 3.59 5.85 7.79
CA ILE A 73 4.54 6.08 8.88
C ILE A 73 5.62 7.09 8.46
N VAL A 74 6.14 6.98 7.24
CA VAL A 74 7.14 7.92 6.71
C VAL A 74 6.56 9.32 6.56
N TYR A 75 5.34 9.46 6.01
CA TYR A 75 4.66 10.75 5.90
C TYR A 75 4.49 11.43 7.27
N LEU A 76 4.01 10.67 8.27
CA LEU A 76 3.84 11.16 9.63
C LEU A 76 5.17 11.59 10.27
N LYS A 77 6.23 10.79 10.11
CA LYS A 77 7.57 11.12 10.62
C LYS A 77 8.16 12.39 9.98
N LEU A 78 7.83 12.64 8.72
CA LEU A 78 8.26 13.83 7.99
C LEU A 78 7.36 15.05 8.22
N GLY A 79 6.27 14.92 8.96
CA GLY A 79 5.28 15.98 9.14
C GLY A 79 4.58 16.38 7.84
N LYS A 80 4.48 15.46 6.88
CA LYS A 80 3.76 15.67 5.61
C LYS A 80 2.27 15.37 5.78
N GLU A 81 1.44 16.05 5.01
CA GLU A 81 0.02 15.74 4.91
C GLU A 81 -0.18 14.42 4.15
N LEU A 82 -1.06 13.56 4.66
CA LEU A 82 -1.44 12.33 3.99
C LEU A 82 -2.38 12.64 2.82
N PRO A 83 -2.11 12.14 1.60
CA PRO A 83 -2.97 12.32 0.43
C PRO A 83 -4.42 11.89 0.66
#